data_AF-A0A517Q6D8-F1
#
_entry.id   AF-A0A517Q6D8-F1
#
_cell.length_a   1.000
_cell.length_b   1.000
_cell.length_c   1.000
_cell.angle_alpha   90.00
_cell.angle_beta   90.00
_cell.angle_gamma   90.00
#
_symmetry.space_group_name_H-M   'P 1'
#
loop_
_entity.id
_entity.type
_entity.pdbx_description
1 polymer ?
#
loop_
_entity_poly.entity_id
_entity_poly.type
_entity_poly.pdbx_seq_one_letter_code
_entity_poly.pdbx_strand_id
1 'polypeptide(L)'
;MVLMIEIIPVESPTIEDLKILRTLTEMGLAEIKAAAAHQTAIRQIRIFEGDWQSERQVLAKVYHQNRSEQPVPWRVRERDEFGEEEFLSPDGLKSRLEYWRSLELETQRNVDLESGLIATPEEFEPHDEDWF
;
A
#
# COMPACT_ATOMS: atom_id res chain seq x y z
N MET A 1 6.32 -11.61 -11.08
CA MET A 1 5.22 -10.74 -10.60
C MET A 1 5.73 -9.75 -9.59
N VAL A 2 6.36 -8.68 -10.07
CA VAL A 2 6.57 -7.48 -9.25
C VAL A 2 5.33 -6.62 -9.39
N LEU A 3 4.55 -6.51 -8.32
CA LEU A 3 3.37 -5.67 -8.28
C LEU A 3 3.69 -4.43 -7.45
N MET A 4 3.29 -3.27 -7.94
CA MET A 4 3.61 -1.98 -7.33
C MET A 4 2.36 -1.15 -7.08
N ILE A 5 2.32 -0.53 -5.91
CA ILE A 5 1.31 0.47 -5.56
C ILE A 5 1.95 1.85 -5.56
N GLU A 6 1.31 2.77 -6.26
CA GLU A 6 1.75 4.14 -6.41
C GLU A 6 0.72 5.09 -5.78
N ILE A 7 1.22 6.06 -5.02
CA ILE A 7 0.42 7.16 -4.49
C ILE A 7 0.63 8.36 -5.41
N ILE A 8 -0.43 8.77 -6.11
CA ILE A 8 -0.41 9.86 -7.09
C ILE A 8 -1.14 11.08 -6.49
N PRO A 9 -0.51 12.25 -6.36
CA PRO A 9 -1.18 13.45 -5.87
C PRO A 9 -2.21 13.99 -6.87
N VAL A 10 -3.22 14.71 -6.37
CA VAL A 10 -4.16 15.47 -7.23
C VAL A 10 -3.42 16.56 -8.02
N GLU A 11 -3.94 16.98 -9.18
CA GLU A 11 -3.25 17.86 -10.14
C GLU A 11 -2.90 19.26 -9.61
N SER A 12 -3.65 19.77 -8.63
CA SER A 12 -3.45 21.13 -8.10
C SER A 12 -3.68 21.17 -6.58
N PRO A 13 -2.75 20.62 -5.78
CA PRO A 13 -2.90 20.52 -4.35
C PRO A 13 -2.82 21.90 -3.69
N THR A 14 -3.71 22.15 -2.75
CA THR A 14 -3.67 23.31 -1.85
C THR A 14 -2.51 23.20 -0.86
N ILE A 15 -2.30 24.25 -0.04
CA ILE A 15 -1.27 24.22 1.00
C ILE A 15 -1.56 23.14 2.04
N GLU A 16 -2.83 22.93 2.41
CA GLU A 16 -3.20 21.86 3.36
C GLU A 16 -2.98 20.48 2.76
N ASP A 17 -3.32 20.30 1.47
CA ASP A 17 -3.06 19.05 0.74
C ASP A 17 -1.57 18.70 0.75
N LEU A 18 -0.70 19.69 0.53
CA LEU A 18 0.75 19.49 0.55
C LEU A 18 1.28 19.05 1.92
N LYS A 19 0.65 19.47 3.03
CA LYS A 19 1.01 18.98 4.37
C LYS A 19 0.68 17.50 4.51
N ILE A 20 -0.49 17.08 4.03
CA ILE A 20 -0.91 15.68 4.06
C ILE A 20 -0.01 14.84 3.16
N LEU A 21 0.22 15.26 1.91
CA LEU A 21 1.07 14.55 0.95
C LEU A 21 2.49 14.35 1.46
N ARG A 22 3.04 15.33 2.18
CA ARG A 22 4.38 15.24 2.78
C ARG A 22 4.49 14.18 3.89
N THR A 23 3.38 13.69 4.45
CA THR A 23 3.42 12.56 5.40
C THR A 23 3.63 11.22 4.71
N LEU A 24 3.47 11.16 3.38
CA LEU A 24 3.53 9.93 2.58
C LEU A 24 4.86 9.77 1.85
N THR A 25 5.71 10.79 1.85
CA THR A 25 6.96 10.82 1.06
C THR A 25 8.04 11.65 1.72
N GLU A 26 9.30 11.36 1.41
CA GLU A 26 10.45 12.19 1.81
C GLU A 26 10.72 13.35 0.84
N MET A 27 9.97 13.41 -0.27
CA MET A 27 10.10 14.47 -1.28
C MET A 27 9.85 15.87 -0.69
N GLY A 28 10.60 16.85 -1.21
CA GLY A 28 10.38 18.26 -0.93
C GLY A 28 9.09 18.80 -1.56
N LEU A 29 8.61 19.95 -1.07
CA LEU A 29 7.35 20.55 -1.56
C LEU A 29 7.36 20.87 -3.06
N ALA A 30 8.52 21.26 -3.60
CA ALA A 30 8.66 21.53 -5.04
C ALA A 30 8.52 20.25 -5.87
N GLU A 31 9.07 19.14 -5.39
CA GLU A 31 8.99 17.84 -6.05
C GLU A 31 7.57 17.27 -5.98
N ILE A 32 6.88 17.41 -4.85
CA ILE A 32 5.45 17.03 -4.72
C ILE A 32 4.59 17.84 -5.70
N LYS A 33 4.84 19.15 -5.84
CA LYS A 33 4.13 19.98 -6.83
C LYS A 33 4.43 19.58 -8.27
N ALA A 34 5.67 19.23 -8.58
CA ALA A 34 6.03 18.71 -9.88
C ALA A 34 5.32 17.36 -10.14
N ALA A 35 5.30 16.47 -9.14
CA ALA A 35 4.61 15.20 -9.24
C ALA A 35 3.09 15.36 -9.46
N ALA A 36 2.46 16.32 -8.79
CA ALA A 36 1.08 16.74 -9.02
C ALA A 36 0.86 17.24 -10.46
N ALA A 37 1.70 18.15 -10.96
CA ALA A 37 1.57 18.68 -12.31
C ALA A 37 1.77 17.60 -13.40
N HIS A 38 2.63 16.61 -13.13
CA HIS A 38 2.95 15.54 -14.07
C HIS A 38 2.16 14.24 -13.83
N GLN A 39 1.29 14.21 -12.82
CA GLN A 39 0.56 13.02 -12.38
C GLN A 39 1.48 11.79 -12.20
N THR A 40 2.62 12.01 -11.55
CA THR A 40 3.61 10.98 -11.20
C THR A 40 3.56 10.63 -9.72
N ALA A 41 4.09 9.46 -9.37
CA ALA A 41 4.02 8.95 -8.01
C ALA A 41 4.91 9.75 -7.06
N ILE A 42 4.37 10.06 -5.88
CA ILE A 42 5.15 10.60 -4.76
C ILE A 42 5.66 9.51 -3.82
N ARG A 43 5.06 8.32 -3.88
CA ARG A 43 5.50 7.11 -3.18
C ARG A 43 5.22 5.90 -4.06
N GLN A 44 6.17 4.98 -4.09
CA GLN A 44 6.07 3.71 -4.80
C GLN A 44 6.37 2.59 -3.79
N ILE A 45 5.47 1.62 -3.71
CA ILE A 45 5.54 0.50 -2.78
C ILE A 45 5.52 -0.78 -3.58
N ARG A 46 6.58 -1.58 -3.47
CA ARG A 46 6.64 -2.91 -4.09
C ARG A 46 6.14 -3.93 -3.10
N ILE A 47 5.17 -4.73 -3.53
CA ILE A 47 4.53 -5.72 -2.67
C ILE A 47 5.52 -6.85 -2.37
N PHE A 48 5.69 -7.19 -1.09
CA PHE A 48 6.63 -8.21 -0.58
C PHE A 48 8.12 -7.96 -0.84
N GLU A 49 8.52 -6.73 -1.18
CA GLU A 49 9.92 -6.34 -1.36
C GLU A 49 10.37 -5.27 -0.36
N GLY A 50 11.69 -5.15 -0.16
CA GLY A 50 12.28 -4.12 0.69
C GLY A 50 11.82 -4.24 2.15
N ASP A 51 11.51 -3.10 2.78
CA ASP A 51 10.94 -3.06 4.13
C ASP A 51 9.41 -3.21 4.08
N TRP A 52 8.97 -4.39 3.66
CA TRP A 52 7.54 -4.69 3.47
C TRP A 52 6.74 -4.50 4.77
N GLN A 53 7.32 -4.79 5.93
CA GLN A 53 6.66 -4.65 7.22
C GLN A 53 6.29 -3.18 7.52
N SER A 54 7.15 -2.23 7.19
CA SER A 54 6.85 -0.81 7.32
C SER A 54 5.92 -0.33 6.21
N GLU A 55 6.12 -0.78 4.97
CA GLU A 55 5.33 -0.33 3.82
C GLU A 55 3.86 -0.78 3.90
N ARG A 56 3.57 -1.99 4.37
CA ARG A 56 2.19 -2.44 4.56
C ARG A 56 1.43 -1.59 5.59
N GLN A 57 2.11 -1.08 6.62
CA GLN A 57 1.50 -0.15 7.58
C GLN A 57 1.16 1.19 6.93
N VAL A 58 1.98 1.66 5.97
CA VAL A 58 1.66 2.86 5.19
C VAL A 58 0.44 2.60 4.30
N LEU A 59 0.37 1.45 3.64
CA LEU A 59 -0.79 1.07 2.83
C LEU A 59 -2.08 0.98 3.65
N ALA A 60 -2.03 0.42 4.88
CA ALA A 60 -3.16 0.41 5.80
C ALA A 60 -3.61 1.84 6.16
N LYS A 61 -2.67 2.73 6.50
CA LYS A 61 -2.97 4.15 6.79
C LYS A 61 -3.62 4.85 5.59
N VAL A 62 -3.08 4.63 4.38
CA VAL A 62 -3.63 5.14 3.12
C VAL A 62 -5.07 4.64 2.97
N TYR A 63 -5.32 3.34 3.11
CA TYR A 63 -6.67 2.79 3.03
C TYR A 63 -7.64 3.44 4.05
N HIS A 64 -7.27 3.57 5.32
CA HIS A 64 -8.12 4.20 6.33
C HIS A 64 -8.40 5.67 6.03
N GLN A 65 -7.42 6.43 5.52
CA GLN A 65 -7.61 7.80 5.08
C GLN A 65 -8.57 7.88 3.88
N ASN A 66 -8.42 6.98 2.90
CA ASN A 66 -9.29 6.93 1.72
C ASN A 66 -10.76 6.65 2.06
N ARG A 67 -10.98 5.83 3.11
CA ARG A 67 -12.31 5.47 3.63
C ARG A 67 -12.96 6.56 4.49
N SER A 68 -12.19 7.56 4.92
CA SER A 68 -12.74 8.62 5.77
C SER A 68 -13.71 9.52 5.00
N GLU A 69 -14.60 10.21 5.70
CA GLU A 69 -15.52 11.18 5.07
C GLU A 69 -14.79 12.40 4.48
N GLN A 70 -13.50 12.59 4.83
CA GLN A 70 -12.70 13.70 4.35
C GLN A 70 -12.04 13.34 3.01
N PRO A 71 -12.10 14.23 2.01
CA PRO A 71 -11.41 14.01 0.75
C PRO A 71 -9.90 13.95 0.98
N VAL A 72 -9.25 12.97 0.35
CA VAL A 72 -7.79 12.82 0.37
C VAL A 72 -7.16 13.45 -0.87
N PRO A 73 -5.98 14.11 -0.76
CA PRO A 73 -5.35 14.80 -1.87
C PRO A 73 -4.53 13.89 -2.80
N TRP A 74 -4.90 12.61 -2.89
CA TRP A 74 -4.18 11.62 -3.68
C TRP A 74 -5.11 10.52 -4.19
N ARG A 75 -4.60 9.76 -5.15
CA ARG A 75 -5.22 8.56 -5.73
C ARG A 75 -4.22 7.42 -5.65
N VAL A 76 -4.72 6.19 -5.62
CA VAL A 76 -3.88 4.99 -5.62
C VAL A 76 -3.92 4.37 -7.00
N ARG A 77 -2.75 4.07 -7.54
CA ARG A 77 -2.59 3.36 -8.79
C ARG A 77 -1.85 2.06 -8.55
N GLU A 78 -2.40 0.97 -9.05
CA GLU A 78 -1.69 -0.29 -9.18
C GLU A 78 -0.94 -0.30 -10.52
N ARG A 79 0.31 -0.77 -10.50
CA ARG A 79 1.09 -1.04 -11.69
C ARG A 79 1.65 -2.46 -11.60
N ASP A 80 1.46 -3.25 -12.64
CA ASP A 80 2.03 -4.59 -12.74
C ASP A 80 3.43 -4.60 -13.37
N GLU A 81 4.01 -5.79 -13.53
CA GLU A 81 5.35 -5.96 -14.10
C GLU A 81 5.41 -5.73 -15.63
N PHE A 82 4.26 -5.74 -16.30
CA PHE A 82 4.14 -5.50 -17.74
C PHE A 82 3.87 -4.01 -18.06
N GLY A 83 3.66 -3.20 -17.01
CA GLY A 83 3.38 -1.77 -17.13
C GLY A 83 1.90 -1.44 -17.31
N GLU A 84 1.00 -2.42 -17.13
CA GLU A 84 -0.43 -2.12 -17.03
C GLU A 84 -0.70 -1.34 -15.75
N GLU A 85 -1.59 -0.35 -15.85
CA GLU A 85 -1.86 0.63 -14.81
C GLU A 85 -3.36 0.78 -14.58
N GLU A 86 -3.77 0.70 -13.32
CA GLU A 86 -5.17 0.90 -12.93
C GLU A 86 -5.27 1.77 -11.68
N PHE A 87 -6.14 2.79 -11.71
CA PHE A 87 -6.49 3.53 -10.51
C PHE A 87 -7.48 2.74 -9.67
N LEU A 88 -7.11 2.48 -8.42
CA LEU A 88 -7.94 1.72 -7.50
C LEU A 88 -8.98 2.64 -6.84
N SER A 89 -10.22 2.14 -6.78
CA SER A 89 -11.23 2.69 -5.88
C SER A 89 -10.91 2.34 -4.42
N PRO A 90 -11.57 2.96 -3.41
CA PRO A 90 -11.40 2.57 -2.02
C PRO A 90 -11.66 1.06 -1.78
N ASP A 91 -12.67 0.50 -2.45
CA ASP A 91 -13.00 -0.92 -2.37
C ASP A 91 -12.02 -1.81 -3.14
N GLY A 92 -11.49 -1.31 -4.26
CA GLY A 92 -10.41 -1.96 -4.99
C GLY A 92 -9.14 -2.08 -4.14
N LEU A 93 -8.72 -0.99 -3.49
CA LEU A 93 -7.59 -0.99 -2.57
C LEU A 93 -7.83 -1.96 -1.39
N LYS A 94 -9.02 -1.95 -0.80
CA LYS A 94 -9.38 -2.90 0.26
C LYS A 94 -9.18 -4.35 -0.20
N SER A 95 -9.75 -4.68 -1.35
CA SER A 95 -9.71 -6.04 -1.91
C SER A 95 -8.27 -6.48 -2.19
N ARG A 96 -7.42 -5.56 -2.67
CA ARG A 96 -5.99 -5.82 -2.87
C ARG A 96 -5.24 -6.06 -1.56
N LEU A 97 -5.50 -5.26 -0.53
CA LEU A 97 -4.88 -5.43 0.79
C LEU A 97 -5.31 -6.74 1.46
N GLU A 98 -6.60 -7.09 1.42
CA GLU A 98 -7.11 -8.37 1.91
C GLU A 98 -6.45 -9.55 1.16
N TYR A 99 -6.29 -9.42 -0.16
CA TYR A 99 -5.60 -10.43 -0.96
C TYR A 99 -4.13 -10.59 -0.55
N TRP A 100 -3.35 -9.52 -0.45
CA TRP A 100 -1.94 -9.64 -0.05
C TRP A 100 -1.78 -10.13 1.38
N ARG A 101 -2.66 -9.74 2.31
CA ARG A 101 -2.68 -10.31 3.66
C ARG A 101 -2.93 -11.82 3.63
N SER A 102 -3.86 -12.28 2.79
CA SER A 102 -4.13 -13.71 2.65
C SER A 102 -2.91 -14.52 2.16
N LEU A 103 -2.15 -13.97 1.21
CA LEU A 103 -0.91 -14.59 0.71
C LEU A 103 0.19 -14.62 1.78
N GLU A 104 0.31 -13.56 2.57
CA GLU A 104 1.29 -13.47 3.65
C GLU A 104 1.00 -14.50 4.74
N LEU A 105 -0.26 -14.61 5.16
CA LEU A 105 -0.71 -15.61 6.13
C LEU A 105 -0.52 -17.04 5.62
N GLU A 106 -0.83 -17.29 4.35
CA GLU A 106 -0.56 -18.59 3.72
C GLU A 106 0.93 -18.92 3.73
N THR A 107 1.79 -17.94 3.45
CA THR A 107 3.25 -18.10 3.46
C THR A 107 3.76 -18.40 4.86
N GLN A 108 3.33 -17.63 5.88
CA GLN A 108 3.69 -17.88 7.28
C GLN A 108 3.30 -19.30 7.72
N ARG A 109 2.06 -19.70 7.44
CA ARG A 109 1.56 -21.04 7.78
C ARG A 109 2.37 -22.15 7.11
N ASN A 110 2.71 -21.98 5.83
CA ASN A 110 3.49 -22.98 5.10
C ASN A 110 4.91 -23.09 5.69
N VAL A 111 5.54 -21.98 6.06
CA VAL A 111 6.85 -21.97 6.73
C VAL A 111 6.78 -22.67 8.09
N ASP A 112 5.72 -22.46 8.88
CA ASP A 112 5.55 -23.12 10.18
C ASP A 112 5.38 -24.63 10.04
N LEU A 113 4.63 -25.08 9.02
CA LEU A 113 4.50 -26.50 8.69
C LEU A 113 5.83 -27.12 8.25
N GLU A 114 6.54 -26.45 7.34
CA GLU A 114 7.82 -26.93 6.81
C GLU A 114 8.92 -26.98 7.88
N SER A 115 8.89 -26.05 8.83
CA SER A 115 9.83 -26.00 9.96
C SER A 115 9.44 -26.90 11.13
N GLY A 116 8.21 -27.45 11.13
CA GLY A 116 7.69 -28.29 12.20
C GLY A 116 7.28 -27.53 13.46
N LEU A 117 7.05 -26.21 13.37
CA LEU A 117 6.50 -25.39 14.45
C LEU A 117 5.03 -25.74 14.73
N ILE A 118 4.30 -26.12 13.69
CA ILE A 118 2.93 -26.67 13.76
C ILE A 118 2.88 -28.01 13.03
N ALA A 119 2.01 -28.92 13.49
CA ALA A 119 1.81 -30.23 12.88
C ALA A 119 0.70 -30.23 11.83
N THR A 120 -0.29 -29.35 11.97
CA THR A 120 -1.39 -29.21 11.01
C THR A 120 -1.71 -27.74 10.73
N PRO A 121 -2.33 -27.42 9.58
CA PRO A 121 -2.70 -26.04 9.22
C PRO A 121 -3.63 -25.34 10.23
N GLU A 122 -4.43 -26.09 10.99
CA GLU A 122 -5.39 -25.56 11.96
C GLU A 122 -4.75 -25.02 13.24
N GLU A 123 -3.49 -25.40 13.51
CA GLU A 123 -2.72 -24.93 14.66
C GLU A 123 -2.05 -23.56 14.40
N PHE A 124 -2.18 -23.02 13.18
CA PHE A 124 -1.55 -21.77 12.79
C PHE A 124 -2.15 -20.55 13.49
N GLU A 125 -1.29 -19.74 14.09
CA GLU A 125 -1.60 -18.40 14.59
C GLU A 125 -0.73 -17.38 13.84
N PRO A 126 -1.30 -16.28 13.31
CA PRO A 126 -0.53 -15.23 12.64
C PRO A 126 0.59 -14.68 13.54
N HIS A 127 1.77 -14.48 12.97
CA HIS A 127 2.93 -13.99 13.73
C HIS A 127 2.90 -12.49 13.99
N ASP A 128 1.98 -11.78 13.34
CA ASP A 128 1.90 -10.34 13.31
C ASP A 128 0.46 -9.83 13.38
N GLU A 129 0.35 -8.57 13.82
CA GLU A 129 -0.92 -7.86 13.93
C GLU A 129 -1.63 -7.78 12.58
N ASP A 130 -2.97 -7.84 12.63
CA ASP A 130 -3.78 -7.66 11.45
C ASP A 130 -3.67 -6.22 10.93
N TRP A 131 -3.90 -6.04 9.64
CA TRP A 131 -3.70 -4.76 8.97
C TRP A 131 -4.90 -3.81 9.13
N PHE A 132 -6.02 -4.28 9.68
CA PHE A 132 -7.34 -3.64 9.63
C PHE A 132 -7.98 -3.42 11.00
#